data_AF-A0A532TTT3-F1
#
_entry.id   AF-A0A532TTT3-F1
#
_cell.length_a   1.000
_cell.length_b   1.000
_cell.length_c   1.000
_cell.angle_alpha   90.00
_cell.angle_beta   90.00
_cell.angle_gamma   90.00
#
_symmetry.space_group_name_H-M   'P 1'
#
loop_
_entity.id
_entity.type
_entity.pdbx_description
1 polymer ?
#
loop_
_entity_poly.entity_id
_entity_poly.type
_entity_poly.pdbx_seq_one_letter_code
_entity_poly.pdbx_strand_id
1 'polypeptide(L)'
;MSEHNNEEQHELEKIRLKKMKALMDAQNQQNLMQERVHSITEKVVYVLRAVLAPDAFSYLEKIKTNEPMVYQAIYNELISPDVVMNIDYLIAIINRQGGTPKRIPLDAIIHLERKIKGIKGKIQVKKGDGKMMDLGSYLTK
;
A
#
# COMPACT_ATOMS: atom_id res chain seq x y z
N MET A 1 10.12 9.92 64.12
CA MET A 1 8.94 10.20 63.26
C MET A 1 9.32 10.84 61.92
N SER A 2 10.58 11.21 61.67
CA SER A 2 11.00 11.97 60.47
C SER A 2 11.66 11.12 59.37
N GLU A 3 12.24 9.96 59.71
CA GLU A 3 12.98 9.12 58.76
C GLU A 3 12.07 8.31 57.83
N HIS A 4 10.93 7.83 58.33
CA HIS A 4 9.97 7.03 57.55
C HIS A 4 9.34 7.83 56.38
N ASN A 5 9.08 9.12 56.59
CA ASN A 5 8.54 10.00 55.55
C ASN A 5 9.55 10.26 54.41
N ASN A 6 10.85 10.27 54.71
CA ASN A 6 11.89 10.46 53.71
C ASN A 6 12.09 9.20 52.87
N GLU A 7 12.03 8.01 53.47
CA GLU A 7 12.13 6.74 52.74
C GLU A 7 10.93 6.54 51.80
N GLU A 8 9.70 6.83 52.25
CA GLU A 8 8.50 6.74 51.40
C GLU A 8 8.55 7.73 50.23
N GLN A 9 9.03 8.96 50.44
CA GLN A 9 9.22 9.94 49.37
C GLN A 9 10.26 9.48 48.34
N HIS A 10 11.35 8.86 48.79
CA HIS A 10 12.42 8.37 47.93
C HIS A 10 11.98 7.16 47.09
N GLU A 11 11.14 6.28 47.64
CA GLU A 11 10.54 5.16 46.90
C GLU A 11 9.47 5.63 45.90
N LEU A 12 8.64 6.61 46.27
CA LEU A 12 7.68 7.25 45.36
C LEU A 12 8.37 7.93 44.18
N GLU A 13 9.51 8.58 44.42
CA GLU A 13 10.31 9.23 43.38
C GLU A 13 10.95 8.20 42.43
N LYS A 14 11.48 7.09 42.96
CA LYS A 14 11.94 5.96 42.14
C LYS A 14 10.83 5.39 41.26
N ILE A 15 9.61 5.24 41.79
CA ILE A 15 8.46 4.74 41.03
C ILE A 15 8.06 5.72 39.93
N ARG A 16 8.06 7.03 40.21
CA ARG A 16 7.80 8.08 39.20
C ARG A 16 8.84 8.05 38.09
N LEU A 17 10.13 8.01 38.42
CA LEU A 17 11.22 7.93 37.44
C LEU A 17 11.10 6.67 36.57
N LYS A 18 10.78 5.52 37.18
CA LYS A 18 10.59 4.26 36.46
C LYS A 18 9.39 4.31 35.50
N LYS A 19 8.27 4.91 35.93
CA LYS A 19 7.10 5.13 35.06
C LYS A 19 7.39 6.11 33.94
N MET A 20 8.08 7.21 34.22
CA MET A 20 8.46 8.20 33.21
C MET A 20 9.39 7.59 32.15
N LYS A 21 10.38 6.78 32.58
CA LYS A 21 11.26 6.05 31.68
C LYS A 21 10.50 5.05 30.80
N ALA A 22 9.59 4.27 31.38
CA ALA A 22 8.77 3.32 30.62
C ALA A 22 7.85 4.01 29.59
N LEU A 23 7.29 5.17 29.93
CA LEU A 23 6.50 5.98 29.01
C LEU A 23 7.37 6.55 27.88
N MET A 24 8.56 7.05 28.20
CA MET A 24 9.50 7.59 27.21
C MET A 24 10.03 6.50 26.27
N ASP A 25 10.33 5.31 26.78
CA ASP A 25 10.76 4.15 25.98
C ASP A 25 9.62 3.68 25.05
N ALA A 26 8.39 3.61 25.54
CA ALA A 26 7.22 3.26 24.73
C ALA A 26 6.95 4.30 23.64
N GLN A 27 7.07 5.60 23.96
CA GLN A 27 6.89 6.68 23.00
C GLN A 27 7.99 6.68 21.93
N ASN A 28 9.25 6.45 22.31
CA ASN A 28 10.34 6.29 21.36
C ASN A 28 10.14 5.09 20.43
N GLN A 29 9.66 3.96 20.96
CA GLN A 29 9.33 2.79 20.13
C GLN A 29 8.21 3.11 19.13
N GLN A 30 7.15 3.81 19.55
CA GLN A 30 6.08 4.23 18.64
C GLN A 30 6.59 5.17 17.53
N ASN A 31 7.43 6.15 17.88
CA ASN A 31 8.03 7.07 16.91
C ASN A 31 8.90 6.34 15.89
N LEU A 32 9.79 5.44 16.35
CA LEU A 32 10.63 4.62 15.47
C LEU A 32 9.82 3.71 14.55
N MET A 33 8.69 3.18 15.03
CA MET A 33 7.78 2.40 14.20
C MET A 33 7.07 3.27 13.15
N GLN A 34 6.62 4.47 13.52
CA GLN A 34 6.00 5.42 12.58
C GLN A 34 6.98 5.88 11.50
N GLU A 35 8.22 6.23 11.87
CA GLU A 35 9.28 6.60 10.92
C GLU A 35 9.59 5.47 9.94
N ARG A 36 9.66 4.23 10.42
CA ARG A 36 9.82 3.05 9.54
C ARG A 36 8.67 2.88 8.57
N VAL A 37 7.42 3.04 9.02
CA VAL A 37 6.24 2.91 8.16
C VAL A 37 6.23 4.00 7.09
N HIS A 38 6.60 5.24 7.44
CA HIS A 38 6.76 6.33 6.49
C HIS A 38 7.83 5.99 5.44
N SER A 39 8.99 5.50 5.88
CA SER A 39 10.09 5.11 5.00
C SER A 39 9.70 4.01 4.00
N ILE A 40 8.95 2.99 4.45
CA ILE A 40 8.48 1.91 3.56
C ILE A 40 7.48 2.45 2.54
N THR A 41 6.56 3.32 2.96
CA THR A 41 5.53 3.89 2.07
C THR A 41 6.16 4.73 0.97
N GLU A 42 7.14 5.57 1.31
CA GLU A 42 7.88 6.38 0.33
C GLU A 42 8.66 5.51 -0.67
N LYS A 43 9.32 4.47 -0.18
CA LYS A 43 10.03 3.49 -1.02
C LYS A 43 9.08 2.79 -1.98
N VAL A 44 7.91 2.40 -1.51
CA VAL A 44 6.86 1.82 -2.34
C VAL A 44 6.40 2.79 -3.42
N VAL A 45 6.12 4.05 -3.06
CA VAL A 45 5.71 5.08 -4.03
C VAL A 45 6.79 5.29 -5.10
N TYR A 46 8.06 5.32 -4.68
CA TYR A 46 9.18 5.40 -5.60
C TYR A 46 9.22 4.23 -6.59
N VAL A 47 9.08 2.99 -6.10
CA VAL A 47 9.05 1.80 -6.94
C VAL A 47 7.85 1.81 -7.89
N LEU A 48 6.65 2.14 -7.40
CA LEU A 48 5.45 2.26 -8.24
C LEU A 48 5.65 3.28 -9.36
N ARG A 49 6.30 4.43 -9.06
CA ARG A 49 6.59 5.46 -10.06
C ARG A 49 7.57 4.98 -11.14
N ALA A 50 8.50 4.09 -10.79
CA ALA A 50 9.47 3.53 -11.71
C ALA A 50 8.91 2.37 -12.56
N VAL A 51 7.94 1.65 -12.03
CA VAL A 51 7.34 0.45 -12.65
C VAL A 51 6.09 0.77 -13.46
N LEU A 52 5.29 1.75 -13.04
CA LEU A 52 4.09 2.19 -13.77
C LEU A 52 4.46 3.20 -14.87
N ALA A 53 3.70 3.19 -15.96
CA ALA A 53 3.73 4.27 -16.93
C ALA A 53 3.23 5.58 -16.27
N PRO A 54 3.68 6.76 -16.73
CA PRO A 54 3.36 8.03 -16.06
C PRO A 54 1.85 8.33 -15.97
N ASP A 55 1.12 7.98 -17.02
CA ASP A 55 -0.34 8.04 -17.12
C ASP A 55 -1.02 7.03 -16.18
N ALA A 56 -0.51 5.80 -16.13
CA ALA A 56 -0.97 4.75 -15.22
C ALA A 56 -0.82 5.16 -13.74
N PHE A 57 0.33 5.71 -13.37
CA PHE A 57 0.58 6.23 -12.03
C PHE A 57 -0.35 7.40 -11.69
N SER A 58 -0.51 8.35 -12.63
CA SER A 58 -1.41 9.49 -12.45
C SER A 58 -2.87 9.04 -12.28
N TYR A 59 -3.28 8.00 -13.00
CA TYR A 59 -4.61 7.42 -12.86
C TYR A 59 -4.79 6.72 -11.51
N LEU A 60 -3.79 5.95 -11.07
CA LEU A 60 -3.80 5.29 -9.77
C LEU A 60 -3.94 6.31 -8.60
N GLU A 61 -3.25 7.45 -8.66
CA GLU A 61 -3.38 8.52 -7.66
C GLU A 61 -4.78 9.19 -7.69
N LYS A 62 -5.43 9.27 -8.86
CA LYS A 62 -6.84 9.69 -8.94
C LYS A 62 -7.76 8.68 -8.26
N ILE A 63 -7.55 7.37 -8.48
CA ILE A 63 -8.33 6.32 -7.79
C ILE A 63 -8.12 6.42 -6.28
N LYS A 64 -6.88 6.64 -5.82
CA LYS A 64 -6.57 6.82 -4.40
C LYS A 64 -7.41 7.91 -3.73
N THR A 65 -7.67 9.00 -4.46
CA THR A 65 -8.42 10.16 -3.97
C THR A 65 -9.94 9.94 -4.07
N ASN A 66 -10.41 9.40 -5.19
CA ASN A 66 -11.84 9.28 -5.48
C ASN A 66 -12.46 8.01 -4.88
N GLU A 67 -11.72 6.91 -4.87
CA GLU A 67 -12.20 5.57 -4.50
C GLU A 67 -11.15 4.80 -3.67
N PRO A 68 -10.92 5.17 -2.40
CA PRO A 68 -9.85 4.60 -1.57
C PRO A 68 -9.92 3.08 -1.40
N MET A 69 -11.14 2.52 -1.33
CA MET A 69 -11.34 1.06 -1.22
C MET A 69 -10.87 0.32 -2.48
N VAL A 70 -11.13 0.88 -3.66
CA VAL A 70 -10.68 0.31 -4.93
C VAL A 70 -9.16 0.43 -5.04
N TYR A 71 -8.61 1.59 -4.66
CA TYR A 71 -7.16 1.78 -4.59
C TYR A 71 -6.50 0.74 -3.69
N GLN A 72 -7.02 0.50 -2.49
CA GLN A 72 -6.44 -0.48 -1.56
C GLN A 72 -6.45 -1.89 -2.15
N ALA A 73 -7.52 -2.28 -2.84
CA ALA A 73 -7.60 -3.56 -3.50
C ALA A 73 -6.60 -3.68 -4.67
N ILE A 74 -6.45 -2.62 -5.48
CA ILE A 74 -5.41 -2.57 -6.52
C ILE A 74 -4.02 -2.65 -5.89
N TYR A 75 -3.78 -1.91 -4.81
CA TYR A 75 -2.52 -1.88 -4.09
C TYR A 75 -2.13 -3.27 -3.59
N ASN A 76 -3.06 -4.00 -2.98
CA ASN A 76 -2.83 -5.36 -2.49
C ASN A 76 -2.54 -6.37 -3.61
N GLU A 77 -3.07 -6.15 -4.82
CA GLU A 77 -2.75 -6.97 -6.00
C GLU A 77 -1.35 -6.63 -6.56
N LEU A 78 -0.98 -5.35 -6.57
CA LEU A 78 0.30 -4.89 -7.10
C LEU A 78 1.48 -5.13 -6.15
N ILE A 79 1.23 -5.11 -4.84
CA ILE A 79 2.25 -5.12 -3.80
C ILE A 79 1.97 -6.27 -2.85
N SER A 80 2.62 -7.41 -3.12
CA SER A 80 2.62 -8.54 -2.19
C SER A 80 3.54 -8.27 -1.00
N PRO A 81 3.38 -9.01 0.12
CA PRO A 81 4.29 -8.91 1.26
C PRO A 81 5.77 -9.12 0.88
N ASP A 82 6.04 -9.98 -0.09
CA ASP A 82 7.40 -10.24 -0.60
C ASP A 82 8.02 -9.00 -1.27
N VAL A 83 7.20 -8.20 -1.97
CA VAL A 83 7.65 -6.93 -2.58
C VAL A 83 8.07 -5.94 -1.50
N VAL A 84 7.30 -5.85 -0.41
CA VAL A 84 7.61 -4.97 0.73
C VAL A 84 8.90 -5.40 1.41
N MET A 85 9.10 -6.71 1.64
CA MET A 85 10.33 -7.23 2.25
C MET A 85 11.58 -6.93 1.40
N ASN A 86 11.43 -6.94 0.08
CA ASN A 86 12.55 -6.75 -0.86
C ASN A 86 12.60 -5.35 -1.48
N ILE A 87 11.90 -4.36 -0.90
CA ILE A 87 11.73 -3.05 -1.51
C ILE A 87 13.06 -2.32 -1.74
N ASP A 88 14.01 -2.44 -0.81
CA ASP A 88 15.34 -1.83 -0.92
C ASP A 88 16.18 -2.45 -2.05
N TYR A 89 16.04 -3.75 -2.24
CA TYR A 89 16.69 -4.45 -3.34
C TYR A 89 16.11 -4.03 -4.70
N LEU A 90 14.78 -3.88 -4.78
CA LEU A 90 14.12 -3.37 -5.99
C LEU A 90 14.59 -1.95 -6.34
N ILE A 91 14.69 -1.07 -5.36
CA ILE A 91 15.23 0.28 -5.54
C ILE A 91 16.67 0.24 -6.06
N ALA A 92 17.52 -0.62 -5.49
CA ALA A 92 18.90 -0.76 -5.95
C ALA A 92 18.99 -1.22 -7.41
N ILE A 93 18.13 -2.16 -7.84
CA ILE A 93 18.05 -2.59 -9.24
C ILE A 93 17.59 -1.44 -10.14
N ILE A 94 16.51 -0.75 -9.77
CA ILE A 94 15.95 0.38 -10.53
C ILE A 94 17.00 1.46 -10.74
N ASN A 95 17.73 1.84 -9.68
CA ASN A 95 18.80 2.83 -9.74
C ASN A 95 19.94 2.39 -10.66
N ARG A 96 20.33 1.11 -10.62
CA ARG A 96 21.40 0.57 -11.46
C ARG A 96 21.02 0.51 -12.93
N GLN A 97 19.75 0.23 -13.24
CA GLN A 97 19.26 0.04 -14.62
C GLN A 97 18.65 1.32 -15.23
N GLY A 98 18.48 2.38 -14.44
CA GLY A 98 17.82 3.61 -14.88
C GLY A 98 16.30 3.50 -15.03
N GLY A 99 15.68 2.50 -14.38
CA GLY A 99 14.25 2.22 -14.47
C GLY A 99 13.93 0.78 -14.85
N THR A 100 12.63 0.54 -15.12
CA THR A 100 12.18 -0.75 -15.66
C THR A 100 11.99 -0.66 -17.19
N PRO A 101 12.49 -1.64 -17.96
CA PRO A 101 12.41 -1.61 -19.42
C PRO A 101 10.98 -1.76 -19.95
N LYS A 102 10.08 -2.41 -19.19
CA LYS A 102 8.68 -2.60 -19.55
C LYS A 102 7.79 -2.12 -18.42
N ARG A 103 7.27 -0.90 -18.56
CA ARG A 103 6.37 -0.30 -17.58
C ARG A 103 4.96 -0.85 -17.71
N ILE A 104 4.25 -0.92 -16.60
CA ILE A 104 2.85 -1.33 -16.56
C ILE A 104 2.01 -0.20 -17.17
N PRO A 105 1.25 -0.48 -18.26
CA PRO A 105 0.46 0.53 -18.95
C PRO A 105 -0.83 0.86 -18.19
N LEU A 106 -1.47 1.98 -18.58
CA LEU A 106 -2.75 2.43 -18.02
C LEU A 106 -3.84 1.37 -18.12
N ASP A 107 -3.93 0.66 -19.25
CA ASP A 107 -4.94 -0.37 -19.50
C ASP A 107 -4.92 -1.47 -18.44
N ALA A 108 -3.74 -1.81 -17.90
CA ALA A 108 -3.62 -2.81 -16.84
C ALA A 108 -4.24 -2.31 -15.53
N ILE A 109 -4.05 -1.04 -15.17
CA ILE A 109 -4.66 -0.44 -13.98
C ILE A 109 -6.18 -0.35 -14.14
N ILE A 110 -6.67 0.08 -15.31
CA ILE A 110 -8.11 0.11 -15.62
C ILE A 110 -8.71 -1.30 -15.56
N HIS A 111 -7.97 -2.31 -16.05
CA HIS A 111 -8.43 -3.69 -15.97
C HIS A 111 -8.59 -4.17 -14.52
N LEU A 112 -7.61 -3.86 -13.66
CA LEU A 112 -7.68 -4.17 -12.23
C LEU A 112 -8.84 -3.47 -11.54
N GLU A 113 -9.02 -2.17 -11.81
CA GLU A 113 -10.14 -1.38 -11.31
C GLU A 113 -11.49 -2.01 -11.71
N ARG A 114 -11.66 -2.35 -12.98
CA ARG A 114 -12.89 -3.00 -13.48
C ARG A 114 -13.11 -4.38 -12.86
N LYS A 115 -12.04 -5.17 -12.69
CA LYS A 115 -12.08 -6.50 -12.04
C LYS A 115 -12.59 -6.36 -10.60
N ILE A 116 -12.05 -5.41 -9.84
CA ILE A 116 -12.43 -5.14 -8.44
C ILE A 116 -13.87 -4.63 -8.36
N LYS A 117 -14.28 -3.74 -9.28
CA LYS A 117 -15.65 -3.24 -9.37
C LYS A 117 -16.66 -4.27 -9.89
N GLY A 118 -16.22 -5.46 -10.30
CA GLY A 118 -17.08 -6.50 -10.88
C GLY A 118 -17.67 -6.12 -12.24
N ILE A 119 -17.07 -5.15 -12.95
CA ILE A 119 -17.52 -4.71 -14.27
C ILE A 119 -17.05 -5.74 -15.30
N LYS A 120 -17.91 -6.70 -15.62
CA LYS A 120 -17.67 -7.65 -16.72
C LYS A 120 -17.78 -6.92 -18.06
N GLY A 121 -16.78 -7.10 -18.92
CA GLY A 121 -16.84 -6.60 -20.29
C GLY A 121 -18.00 -7.27 -21.04
N LYS A 122 -18.98 -6.47 -21.49
CA LYS A 122 -20.04 -6.95 -22.38
C LYS A 122 -19.49 -6.93 -23.80
N ILE A 123 -18.96 -8.05 -24.28
CA ILE A 123 -18.58 -8.16 -25.69
C ILE A 123 -19.85 -8.56 -26.44
N GLN A 124 -20.43 -7.63 -27.18
CA GLN A 124 -21.63 -7.92 -27.96
C GLN A 124 -21.24 -8.49 -29.33
N VAL A 125 -21.73 -9.69 -29.63
CA VAL A 125 -21.57 -10.40 -30.90
C VAL A 125 -22.88 -10.31 -31.68
N LYS A 126 -22.79 -9.91 -32.94
CA LYS A 126 -23.94 -9.95 -33.86
C LYS A 126 -24.07 -11.37 -34.41
N LYS A 127 -25.15 -12.08 -34.08
CA LYS A 127 -25.47 -13.35 -34.77
C LYS A 127 -25.89 -13.09 -36.22
N GLY A 128 -25.80 -14.11 -37.07
CA GLY A 128 -26.23 -14.07 -38.47
C GLY A 128 -27.65 -13.53 -38.67
N ASP A 129 -28.52 -13.68 -37.67
CA ASP A 129 -29.91 -13.16 -37.65
C ASP A 129 -30.02 -11.67 -37.22
N GLY A 130 -28.91 -10.95 -37.11
CA GLY A 130 -28.89 -9.52 -36.78
C GLY A 130 -29.10 -9.17 -35.31
N LYS A 131 -29.40 -10.13 -34.43
CA LYS A 131 -29.52 -9.91 -32.97
C LYS A 131 -28.16 -9.86 -32.28
N MET A 132 -27.96 -8.84 -31.46
CA MET A 132 -26.77 -8.68 -30.61
C MET A 132 -26.90 -9.58 -29.37
N MET A 133 -25.88 -10.39 -29.08
CA MET A 133 -25.82 -11.31 -27.94
C MET A 133 -24.46 -11.17 -27.25
N ASP A 134 -24.40 -11.36 -25.94
CA ASP A 134 -23.12 -11.34 -25.21
C ASP A 134 -22.23 -12.54 -25.59
N LEU A 135 -20.92 -12.33 -25.78
CA LEU A 135 -19.96 -13.33 -26.24
C LEU A 135 -19.87 -14.52 -25.26
N GLY A 136 -20.00 -14.26 -23.96
CA GLY A 136 -20.05 -15.32 -22.95
C GLY A 136 -21.20 -16.29 -23.20
N SER A 137 -22.40 -15.77 -23.48
CA SER A 137 -23.57 -16.59 -23.83
C SER A 137 -23.46 -17.27 -25.19
N TYR A 138 -22.68 -16.70 -26.12
CA TYR A 138 -22.42 -17.27 -27.44
C TYR A 138 -21.49 -18.49 -27.37
N LEU A 139 -20.46 -18.46 -26.52
CA LEU A 139 -19.45 -19.52 -26.41
C LEU A 139 -19.88 -20.73 -25.57
N THR A 140 -20.88 -20.59 -24.70
CA THR A 140 -21.45 -21.70 -23.91
C THR A 140 -22.51 -22.52 -24.65
N LYS A 141 -22.79 -22.21 -25.92
CA LYS A 141 -23.68 -22.98 -26.80
C LYS A 141 -22.87 -23.88 -27.72
#